data_AF-A0A4P8HM20-F1
#
_entry.id   AF-A0A4P8HM20-F1
#
_cell.length_a   1.000
_cell.length_b   1.000
_cell.length_c   1.000
_cell.angle_alpha   90.00
_cell.angle_beta   90.00
_cell.angle_gamma   90.00
#
_symmetry.space_group_name_H-M   'P 1'
#
loop_
_entity.id
_entity.type
_entity.pdbx_description
1 polymer ?
#
loop_
_entity_poly.entity_id
_entity_poly.type
_entity_poly.pdbx_seq_one_letter_code
_entity_poly.pdbx_strand_id
1 'polypeptide(L)'
;MSIFSKAAIKHEADVAAAQQAVQEQAARQARLDFREQYRNTLENVIRPQLAAMRKQMYEHDYDGKIEEGNDGWNDFVRLTFVPDKNRLAAHAGRDACTLTFTALENSCLLEWESAFDRHARDGSGKEGGTIPCAQLTAERLEQMLATFFDKAFEARRLRRLP
;
A
#
# COMPACT_ATOMS: atom_id res chain seq x y z
N MET A 1 30.91 -51.03 8.57
CA MET A 1 29.73 -50.19 8.23
C MET A 1 29.16 -50.67 6.91
N SER A 2 27.85 -50.92 6.84
CA SER A 2 27.18 -51.52 5.68
C SER A 2 27.08 -50.54 4.50
N ILE A 3 27.26 -51.03 3.28
CA ILE A 3 27.13 -50.24 2.03
C ILE A 3 25.68 -49.78 1.84
N PHE A 4 24.73 -50.53 2.39
CA PHE A 4 23.30 -50.25 2.36
C PHE A 4 22.91 -48.98 3.13
N SER A 5 23.60 -48.63 4.22
CA SER A 5 23.29 -47.42 4.97
C SER A 5 23.78 -46.14 4.30
N LYS A 6 24.89 -46.17 3.54
CA LYS A 6 25.32 -45.01 2.74
C LYS A 6 24.39 -44.70 1.56
N ALA A 7 23.85 -45.73 0.92
CA ALA A 7 22.90 -45.55 -0.19
C ALA A 7 21.56 -44.98 0.29
N ALA A 8 21.07 -45.43 1.45
CA ALA A 8 19.85 -44.90 2.07
C ALA A 8 19.98 -43.42 2.46
N ILE A 9 21.10 -43.03 3.09
CA ILE A 9 21.37 -41.63 3.48
C ILE A 9 21.48 -40.73 2.24
N LYS A 10 22.11 -41.20 1.17
CA LYS A 10 22.21 -40.45 -0.10
C LYS A 10 20.84 -40.27 -0.74
N HIS A 11 20.01 -41.32 -0.77
CA HIS A 11 18.66 -41.25 -1.31
C HIS A 11 17.77 -40.28 -0.52
N GLU A 12 17.84 -40.27 0.82
CA GLU A 12 17.11 -39.31 1.65
C GLU A 12 17.56 -37.85 1.40
N ALA A 13 18.87 -37.63 1.23
CA ALA A 13 19.41 -36.32 0.88
C ALA A 13 18.99 -35.87 -0.53
N ASP A 14 18.98 -36.78 -1.51
CA ASP A 14 18.54 -36.50 -2.88
C ASP A 14 17.03 -36.17 -2.92
N VAL A 15 16.21 -36.87 -2.12
CA VAL A 15 14.77 -36.57 -1.97
C VAL A 15 14.54 -35.22 -1.28
N ALA A 16 15.28 -34.90 -0.22
CA ALA A 16 15.18 -33.62 0.46
C ALA A 16 15.60 -32.44 -0.45
N ALA A 17 16.68 -32.62 -1.24
CA ALA A 17 17.11 -31.63 -2.22
C ALA A 17 16.08 -31.45 -3.35
N ALA A 18 15.45 -32.53 -3.82
CA ALA A 18 14.37 -32.45 -4.79
C ALA A 18 13.14 -31.71 -4.23
N GLN A 19 12.76 -31.96 -2.97
CA GLN A 19 11.68 -31.24 -2.31
C GLN A 19 11.98 -29.74 -2.14
N GLN A 20 13.21 -29.40 -1.76
CA GLN A 20 13.65 -28.00 -1.67
C GLN A 20 13.62 -27.30 -3.03
N ALA A 21 14.07 -27.96 -4.10
CA ALA A 21 14.02 -27.41 -5.45
C ALA A 21 12.56 -27.16 -5.92
N VAL A 22 11.64 -28.07 -5.61
CA VAL A 22 10.20 -27.90 -5.90
C VAL A 22 9.61 -26.74 -5.10
N GLN A 23 9.94 -26.61 -3.82
CA GLN A 23 9.50 -25.47 -3.00
C GLN A 23 10.05 -24.14 -3.51
N GLU A 24 11.32 -24.10 -3.93
CA GLU A 24 11.94 -22.90 -4.49
C GLU A 24 11.35 -22.52 -5.86
N GLN A 25 10.99 -23.50 -6.70
CA GLN A 25 10.26 -23.26 -7.93
C GLN A 25 8.85 -22.74 -7.66
N ALA A 26 8.12 -23.34 -6.72
CA ALA A 26 6.78 -22.88 -6.33
C ALA A 26 6.82 -21.45 -5.74
N ALA A 27 7.81 -21.14 -4.90
CA ALA A 27 8.01 -19.80 -4.35
C ALA A 27 8.35 -18.78 -5.45
N ARG A 28 9.18 -19.17 -6.44
CA ARG A 28 9.47 -18.32 -7.60
C ARG A 28 8.22 -18.03 -8.44
N GLN A 29 7.39 -19.05 -8.70
CA GLN A 29 6.15 -18.86 -9.45
C GLN A 29 5.17 -17.96 -8.69
N ALA A 30 4.97 -18.20 -7.39
CA ALA A 30 4.10 -17.36 -6.56
C ALA A 30 4.52 -15.88 -6.57
N ARG A 31 5.83 -15.59 -6.60
CA ARG A 31 6.33 -14.21 -6.73
C ARG A 31 6.05 -13.58 -8.08
N LEU A 32 6.09 -14.35 -9.16
CA LEU A 32 5.74 -13.87 -10.51
C LEU A 32 4.25 -13.55 -10.60
N ASP A 33 3.40 -14.48 -10.13
CA ASP A 33 1.95 -14.32 -10.11
C ASP A 33 1.56 -13.10 -9.26
N PHE A 34 2.21 -12.93 -8.10
CA PHE A 34 2.01 -11.75 -7.24
C PHE A 34 2.38 -10.45 -7.95
N ARG A 35 3.50 -10.40 -8.69
CA ARG A 35 3.92 -9.20 -9.42
C ARG A 35 2.94 -8.83 -10.54
N GLU A 36 2.39 -9.83 -11.22
CA GLU A 36 1.36 -9.61 -12.23
C GLU A 36 0.06 -9.10 -11.59
N GLN A 37 -0.36 -9.71 -10.48
CA GLN A 37 -1.50 -9.27 -9.71
C GLN A 37 -1.34 -7.83 -9.21
N TYR A 38 -0.18 -7.50 -8.65
CA TYR A 38 0.14 -6.14 -8.21
C TYR A 38 0.04 -5.14 -9.35
N ARG A 39 0.63 -5.45 -10.50
CA ARG A 39 0.56 -4.57 -11.68
C ARG A 39 -0.89 -4.35 -12.12
N ASN A 40 -1.68 -5.41 -12.16
CA ASN A 40 -3.10 -5.34 -12.50
C ASN A 40 -3.87 -4.46 -11.50
N THR A 41 -3.69 -4.68 -10.19
CA THR A 41 -4.29 -3.84 -9.14
C THR A 41 -3.84 -2.38 -9.28
N LEU A 42 -2.57 -2.13 -9.57
CA LEU A 42 -2.05 -0.78 -9.74
C LEU A 42 -2.70 -0.07 -10.94
N GLU A 43 -2.71 -0.73 -12.10
CA GLU A 43 -3.14 -0.14 -13.37
C GLU A 43 -4.66 0.01 -13.45
N ASN A 44 -5.42 -0.97 -12.94
CA ASN A 44 -6.86 -1.05 -13.14
C ASN A 44 -7.67 -0.62 -11.91
N VAL A 45 -7.06 -0.57 -10.72
CA VAL A 45 -7.75 -0.18 -9.47
C VAL A 45 -7.17 1.11 -8.90
N ILE A 46 -5.89 1.13 -8.56
CA ILE A 46 -5.28 2.25 -7.83
C ILE A 46 -5.22 3.51 -8.69
N ARG A 47 -4.52 3.48 -9.83
CA ARG A 47 -4.28 4.68 -10.65
C ARG A 47 -5.57 5.37 -11.09
N PRO A 48 -6.60 4.67 -11.60
CA PRO A 48 -7.86 5.31 -12.00
C PRO A 48 -8.57 5.97 -10.81
N GLN A 49 -8.62 5.30 -9.66
CA GLN A 49 -9.28 5.83 -8.46
C GLN A 49 -8.53 7.05 -7.90
N LEU A 50 -7.20 7.01 -7.83
CA LEU A 50 -6.42 8.18 -7.39
C LEU A 50 -6.56 9.36 -8.36
N ALA A 51 -6.67 9.11 -9.68
CA ALA A 51 -6.89 10.15 -10.67
C ALA A 51 -8.29 10.79 -10.56
N ALA A 52 -9.34 9.98 -10.40
CA ALA A 52 -10.70 10.44 -10.15
C ALA A 52 -10.75 11.28 -8.87
N MET A 53 -10.09 10.79 -7.83
CA MET A 53 -10.07 11.43 -6.53
C MET A 53 -9.28 12.76 -6.55
N ARG A 54 -8.15 12.81 -7.24
CA ARG A 54 -7.40 14.05 -7.47
C ARG A 54 -8.26 15.12 -8.15
N LYS A 55 -9.17 14.73 -9.05
CA LYS A 55 -10.11 15.68 -9.69
C LYS A 55 -11.09 16.26 -8.66
N GLN A 56 -11.68 15.41 -7.81
CA GLN A 56 -12.58 15.85 -6.74
C GLN A 56 -11.86 16.78 -5.74
N MET A 57 -10.60 16.50 -5.40
CA MET A 57 -9.80 17.37 -4.53
C MET A 57 -9.70 18.82 -5.05
N TYR A 58 -9.50 19.00 -6.36
CA TYR A 58 -9.42 20.34 -6.94
C TYR A 58 -10.73 21.12 -6.82
N GLU A 59 -11.88 20.45 -6.83
CA GLU A 59 -13.19 21.08 -6.64
C GLU A 59 -13.40 21.60 -5.20
N HIS A 60 -12.56 21.15 -4.26
CA HIS A 60 -12.62 21.52 -2.84
C HIS A 60 -11.44 22.39 -2.37
N ASP A 61 -10.71 23.03 -3.29
CA ASP A 61 -9.50 23.84 -3.02
C ASP A 61 -8.32 23.04 -2.43
N TYR A 62 -8.16 21.78 -2.84
CA TYR A 62 -6.98 20.97 -2.50
C TYR A 62 -6.14 20.70 -3.74
N ASP A 63 -4.82 20.82 -3.58
CA ASP A 63 -3.84 20.32 -4.53
C ASP A 63 -3.52 18.87 -4.23
N GLY A 64 -3.82 18.00 -5.19
CA GLY A 64 -3.49 16.58 -5.13
C GLY A 64 -2.23 16.27 -5.94
N LYS A 65 -1.30 15.53 -5.35
CA LYS A 65 -0.09 15.01 -6.00
C LYS A 65 -0.07 13.49 -5.89
N ILE A 66 0.17 12.81 -7.01
CA ILE A 66 0.44 11.37 -7.04
C ILE A 66 1.94 11.17 -7.20
N GLU A 67 2.53 10.35 -6.35
CA GLU A 67 3.93 9.94 -6.38
C GLU A 67 4.01 8.43 -6.48
N GLU A 68 4.82 7.92 -7.40
CA GLU A 68 5.14 6.50 -7.50
C GLU A 68 6.63 6.32 -7.19
N GLY A 69 6.98 5.25 -6.47
CA GLY A 69 8.35 5.01 -6.07
C GLY A 69 8.58 3.59 -5.57
N ASN A 70 9.84 3.30 -5.25
CA ASN A 70 10.28 2.04 -4.68
C ASN A 70 11.20 2.37 -3.49
N ASP A 71 10.96 1.76 -2.33
CA ASP A 71 11.72 2.02 -1.09
C ASP A 71 12.94 1.07 -0.91
N GLY A 72 13.30 0.34 -1.96
CA GLY A 72 14.33 -0.71 -1.98
C GLY A 72 13.76 -2.12 -1.76
N TRP A 73 12.56 -2.23 -1.18
CA TRP A 73 11.92 -3.51 -0.88
C TRP A 73 10.54 -3.63 -1.53
N ASN A 74 9.81 -2.53 -1.62
CA ASN A 74 8.42 -2.47 -2.02
C ASN A 74 8.17 -1.32 -3.01
N ASP A 75 7.35 -1.61 -4.01
CA ASP A 75 6.77 -0.57 -4.86
C ASP A 75 5.60 0.10 -4.12
N PHE A 76 5.54 1.42 -4.18
CA PHE A 76 4.46 2.19 -3.58
C PHE A 76 3.90 3.25 -4.52
N VAL A 77 2.62 3.57 -4.32
CA VAL A 77 1.95 4.72 -4.90
C VAL A 77 1.32 5.53 -3.80
N ARG A 78 1.61 6.83 -3.79
CA ARG A 78 1.15 7.76 -2.77
C ARG A 78 0.34 8.89 -3.39
N LEU A 79 -0.88 9.08 -2.90
CA LEU A 79 -1.66 10.28 -3.13
C LEU A 79 -1.50 11.22 -1.94
N THR A 80 -0.92 12.38 -2.18
CA THR A 80 -0.77 13.47 -1.21
C THR A 80 -1.77 14.55 -1.53
N PHE A 81 -2.43 15.11 -0.52
CA PHE A 81 -3.31 16.24 -0.68
C PHE A 81 -3.06 17.33 0.33
N VAL A 82 -3.11 18.54 -0.20
CA VAL A 82 -2.70 19.75 0.47
C VAL A 82 -3.76 20.80 0.21
N PRO A 83 -4.28 21.48 1.23
CA PRO A 83 -5.14 22.63 1.00
C PRO A 83 -4.37 23.72 0.24
N ASP A 84 -4.94 24.27 -0.84
CA ASP A 84 -4.23 25.17 -1.78
C ASP A 84 -3.65 26.42 -1.07
N LYS A 85 -4.34 26.92 -0.04
CA LYS A 85 -3.88 28.04 0.82
C LYS A 85 -2.60 27.73 1.63
N ASN A 86 -2.23 26.47 1.76
CA ASN A 86 -1.12 25.99 2.60
C ASN A 86 -0.05 25.22 1.80
N ARG A 87 0.03 25.38 0.46
CA ARG A 87 1.07 24.75 -0.38
C ARG A 87 2.48 24.87 0.20
N LEU A 88 2.84 26.06 0.71
CA LEU A 88 4.14 26.31 1.35
C LEU A 88 4.35 25.55 2.68
N ALA A 89 3.29 25.36 3.49
CA ALA A 89 3.37 24.61 4.75
C ALA A 89 3.40 23.10 4.53
N ALA A 90 2.81 22.60 3.45
CA ALA A 90 2.85 21.20 3.08
C ALA A 90 4.19 20.74 2.50
N HIS A 91 4.94 21.63 1.84
CA HIS A 91 6.35 21.34 1.51
C HIS A 91 7.20 21.08 2.76
N ALA A 92 6.76 21.56 3.93
CA ALA A 92 7.36 21.24 5.23
C ALA A 92 6.68 20.06 5.95
N GLY A 93 5.80 19.31 5.28
CA GLY A 93 5.13 18.12 5.80
C GLY A 93 4.07 18.38 6.88
N ARG A 94 3.66 19.64 7.12
CA ARG A 94 2.83 20.03 8.28
C ARG A 94 1.33 19.95 8.06
N ASP A 95 0.84 20.18 6.83
CA ASP A 95 -0.60 20.24 6.50
C ASP A 95 -0.97 19.34 5.32
N ALA A 96 -0.24 18.23 5.14
CA ALA A 96 -0.46 17.29 4.07
C ALA A 96 -1.03 15.99 4.61
N CYS A 97 -2.15 15.55 4.06
CA CYS A 97 -2.61 14.20 4.30
C CYS A 97 -2.14 13.30 3.15
N THR A 98 -1.80 12.06 3.45
CA THR A 98 -1.22 11.12 2.48
C THR A 98 -1.93 9.80 2.53
N LEU A 99 -2.24 9.22 1.39
CA LEU A 99 -2.62 7.83 1.24
C LEU A 99 -1.51 7.11 0.49
N THR A 100 -0.92 6.10 1.11
CA THR A 100 0.14 5.27 0.54
C THR A 100 -0.38 3.86 0.35
N PHE A 101 -0.32 3.39 -0.88
CA PHE A 101 -0.50 2.00 -1.24
C PHE A 101 0.87 1.37 -1.47
N THR A 102 1.14 0.23 -0.84
CA THR A 102 2.44 -0.44 -0.90
C THR A 102 2.21 -1.92 -1.22
N ALA A 103 2.94 -2.45 -2.19
CA ALA A 103 2.99 -3.89 -2.46
C ALA A 103 3.86 -4.57 -1.40
N LEU A 104 3.32 -5.52 -0.65
CA LEU A 104 4.08 -6.38 0.26
C LEU A 104 4.04 -7.82 -0.25
N GLU A 105 5.00 -8.68 0.10
CA GLU A 105 5.02 -10.07 -0.39
C GLU A 105 3.66 -10.77 -0.08
N ASN A 106 2.88 -11.07 -1.13
CA ASN A 106 1.52 -11.64 -1.11
C ASN A 106 0.39 -10.76 -0.52
N SER A 107 0.61 -9.48 -0.27
CA SER A 107 -0.42 -8.57 0.25
C SER A 107 -0.23 -7.13 -0.19
N CYS A 108 -1.22 -6.30 0.07
CA CYS A 108 -1.24 -4.89 -0.25
C CYS A 108 -1.46 -4.13 1.05
N LEU A 109 -0.54 -3.25 1.40
CA LEU A 109 -0.70 -2.33 2.53
C LEU A 109 -1.33 -1.04 2.01
N LEU A 110 -2.43 -0.64 2.63
CA LEU A 110 -3.00 0.69 2.45
C LEU A 110 -2.85 1.45 3.77
N GLU A 111 -1.99 2.44 3.80
CA GLU A 111 -1.74 3.32 4.95
C GLU A 111 -2.17 4.74 4.57
N TRP A 112 -3.04 5.35 5.35
CA TRP A 112 -3.30 6.78 5.25
C TRP A 112 -2.83 7.51 6.50
N GLU A 113 -2.35 8.71 6.27
CA GLU A 113 -1.89 9.62 7.30
C GLU A 113 -2.62 10.96 7.18
N SER A 114 -3.32 11.36 8.23
CA SER A 114 -3.98 12.66 8.38
C SER A 114 -3.06 13.64 9.13
N ALA A 115 -2.63 14.71 8.48
CA ALA A 115 -1.92 15.79 9.17
C ALA A 115 -2.83 16.60 10.11
N PHE A 116 -4.15 16.55 9.94
CA PHE A 116 -5.08 17.27 10.80
C PHE A 116 -5.17 16.66 12.21
N ASP A 117 -4.87 15.36 12.34
CA ASP A 117 -4.89 14.62 13.60
C ASP A 117 -3.50 14.46 14.24
N ARG A 118 -2.40 14.83 13.56
CA ARG A 118 -1.01 14.70 14.09
C ARG A 118 -0.75 15.45 15.41
N HIS A 119 -1.62 16.34 15.87
CA HIS A 119 -1.51 16.98 17.19
C HIS A 119 -2.07 16.12 18.33
N ALA A 120 -2.86 15.09 18.04
CA ALA A 120 -3.15 14.04 18.99
C ALA A 120 -1.87 13.19 19.14
N ARG A 121 -1.24 13.30 20.31
CA ARG A 121 0.08 12.72 20.65
C ARG A 121 0.11 11.18 20.65
N ASP A 122 -0.95 10.52 20.19
CA ASP A 122 -1.19 9.08 20.31
C ASP A 122 -1.01 8.31 18.99
N GLY A 123 -0.62 8.99 17.90
CA GLY A 123 -0.44 8.32 16.60
C GLY A 123 -1.73 8.13 15.81
N SER A 124 -2.85 8.72 16.26
CA SER A 124 -4.15 8.74 15.56
C SER A 124 -4.12 9.34 14.15
N GLY A 125 -3.03 9.96 13.73
CA GLY A 125 -2.84 10.39 12.36
C GLY A 125 -2.73 9.25 11.37
N LYS A 126 -2.32 8.03 11.78
CA LYS A 126 -2.16 6.88 10.87
C LYS A 126 -3.30 5.88 11.05
N GLU A 127 -4.08 5.64 10.01
CA GLU A 127 -4.95 4.46 9.95
C GLU A 127 -4.73 3.71 8.62
N GLY A 128 -5.08 2.44 8.60
CA GLY A 128 -4.77 1.59 7.46
C GLY A 128 -4.69 0.11 7.84
N GLY A 129 -4.35 -0.72 6.87
CA GLY A 129 -4.20 -2.15 7.09
C GLY A 129 -3.69 -2.89 5.87
N THR A 130 -3.24 -4.12 6.11
CA THR A 130 -2.87 -5.06 5.06
C THR A 130 -4.12 -5.79 4.59
N ILE A 131 -4.35 -5.78 3.29
CA ILE A 131 -5.40 -6.52 2.60
C ILE A 131 -4.77 -7.39 1.53
N PRO A 132 -5.30 -8.59 1.25
CA PRO A 132 -4.88 -9.34 0.07
C PRO A 132 -5.11 -8.49 -1.19
N CYS A 133 -4.12 -8.40 -2.08
CA CYS A 133 -4.25 -7.58 -3.30
C CYS A 133 -5.44 -8.03 -4.17
N ALA A 134 -5.80 -9.33 -4.11
CA ALA A 134 -6.99 -9.88 -4.76
C ALA A 134 -8.30 -9.25 -4.30
N GLN A 135 -8.35 -8.77 -3.05
CA GLN A 135 -9.55 -8.23 -2.42
C GLN A 135 -9.63 -6.70 -2.56
N LEU A 136 -8.59 -6.05 -3.08
CA LEU A 136 -8.60 -4.62 -3.33
C LEU A 136 -9.24 -4.33 -4.70
N THR A 137 -10.57 -4.23 -4.71
CA THR A 137 -11.36 -3.83 -5.88
C THR A 137 -11.48 -2.31 -5.97
N ALA A 138 -11.90 -1.80 -7.13
CA ALA A 138 -12.20 -0.38 -7.35
C ALA A 138 -13.24 0.15 -6.35
N GLU A 139 -14.34 -0.57 -6.17
CA GLU A 139 -15.42 -0.22 -5.25
C GLU A 139 -14.94 -0.18 -3.79
N ARG A 140 -14.10 -1.17 -3.41
CA ARG A 140 -13.55 -1.23 -2.05
C ARG A 140 -12.62 -0.05 -1.79
N LEU A 141 -11.74 0.26 -2.75
CA LEU A 141 -10.85 1.40 -2.66
C LEU A 141 -11.62 2.71 -2.58
N GLU A 142 -12.66 2.88 -3.40
CA GLU A 142 -13.51 4.07 -3.42
C GLU A 142 -14.20 4.30 -2.07
N GLN A 143 -14.77 3.26 -1.47
CA GLN A 143 -15.37 3.34 -0.13
C GLN A 143 -14.35 3.79 0.94
N MET A 144 -13.15 3.23 0.89
CA MET A 144 -12.07 3.56 1.83
C MET A 144 -11.60 5.01 1.62
N LEU A 145 -11.45 5.43 0.36
CA LEU A 145 -11.10 6.79 -0.01
C LEU A 145 -12.16 7.77 0.50
N ALA A 146 -13.44 7.56 0.19
CA ALA A 146 -14.53 8.42 0.62
C ALA A 146 -14.54 8.60 2.15
N THR A 147 -14.42 7.50 2.90
CA THR A 147 -14.38 7.54 4.38
C THR A 147 -13.22 8.39 4.89
N PHE A 148 -12.03 8.21 4.34
CA PHE A 148 -10.84 8.95 4.72
C PHE A 148 -10.97 10.44 4.38
N PHE A 149 -11.54 10.76 3.22
CA PHE A 149 -11.80 12.12 2.80
C PHE A 149 -12.79 12.83 3.70
N ASP A 150 -13.93 12.21 4.00
CA ASP A 150 -14.94 12.76 4.91
C ASP A 150 -14.32 13.08 6.27
N LYS A 151 -13.52 12.16 6.83
CA LYS A 151 -12.79 12.38 8.08
C LYS A 151 -11.82 13.56 7.97
N ALA A 152 -11.01 13.62 6.91
CA ALA A 152 -10.00 14.68 6.74
C ALA A 152 -10.65 16.07 6.54
N PHE A 153 -11.76 16.15 5.81
CA PHE A 153 -12.52 17.38 5.62
C PHE A 153 -13.24 17.83 6.89
N GLU A 154 -13.92 16.92 7.58
CA GLU A 154 -14.60 17.21 8.86
C GLU A 154 -13.61 17.69 9.92
N ALA A 155 -12.46 17.01 10.06
CA ALA A 155 -11.39 17.43 10.98
C ALA A 155 -10.93 18.88 10.71
N ARG A 156 -10.78 19.26 9.43
CA ARG A 156 -10.44 20.64 9.05
C ARG A 156 -11.58 21.61 9.32
N ARG A 157 -12.83 21.23 9.07
CA ARG A 157 -14.01 22.08 9.33
C ARG A 157 -14.10 22.43 10.80
N LEU A 158 -13.97 21.43 11.68
CA LEU A 158 -13.99 21.62 13.13
C LEU A 158 -12.87 22.58 13.61
N ARG A 159 -11.68 22.49 13.01
CA ARG A 159 -10.55 23.38 13.35
C ARG A 159 -10.76 24.85 12.93
N ARG A 160 -11.72 25.13 12.05
CA ARG A 160 -12.07 26.49 11.60
C ARG A 160 -13.24 27.08 12.40
N LEU A 161 -13.87 26.31 13.28
CA LEU A 161 -14.84 26.84 14.23
C LEU A 161 -14.08 27.60 15.33
N PRO A 162 -14.51 28.83 15.69
CA PRO A 162 -13.86 29.65 16.71
C PRO A 162 -13.98 29.08 18.12
#